data_AF-A0A2A2F3J3-F1
#
_entry.id   AF-A0A2A2F3J3-F1
#
_cell.length_a   1.000
_cell.length_b   1.000
_cell.length_c   1.000
_cell.angle_alpha   90.00
_cell.angle_beta   90.00
_cell.angle_gamma   90.00
#
_symmetry.space_group_name_H-M   'P 1'
#
loop_
_entity.id
_entity.type
_entity.pdbx_description
1 polymer ?
#
loop_
_entity_poly.entity_id
_entity_poly.type
_entity_poly.pdbx_seq_one_letter_code
_entity_poly.pdbx_strand_id
1 'polypeptide(L)' 'MENQRLLAHSLALYSATSLPDALRMTGSEAEAFFEGKAYADWRKGKEQELKLQAAVSDRLNGVIRACGAIVKTVASLGRR' A
#
# COMPACT_ATOMS: atom_id res chain seq x y z
N MET A 1 21.86 -18.10 9.43
CA MET A 1 22.46 -17.63 8.16
C MET A 1 21.40 -17.11 7.20
N GLU A 2 20.42 -17.93 6.80
CA GLU A 2 19.38 -17.51 5.84
C GLU A 2 18.43 -16.42 6.39
N ASN A 3 18.03 -16.54 7.67
CA ASN A 3 17.17 -15.55 8.33
C ASN A 3 17.80 -14.13 8.39
N GLN A 4 19.10 -14.04 8.71
CA GLN A 4 19.83 -12.76 8.71
C GLN A 4 19.92 -12.12 7.31
N ARG A 5 20.06 -12.93 6.25
CA ARG A 5 20.04 -12.40 4.88
C ARG A 5 18.69 -11.79 4.55
N LEU A 6 17.59 -12.47 4.85
CA LEU A 6 16.23 -11.94 4.60
C LEU A 6 15.98 -10.63 5.36
N LEU A 7 16.46 -10.55 6.59
CA LEU A 7 16.37 -9.35 7.42
C LEU A 7 17.15 -8.18 6.80
N ALA A 8 18.38 -8.42 6.36
CA ALA A 8 19.22 -7.40 5.71
C ALA A 8 18.63 -6.92 4.37
N HIS A 9 18.00 -7.81 3.58
CA HIS A 9 17.32 -7.42 2.33
C HIS A 9 16.11 -6.53 2.62
N SER A 10 15.31 -6.91 3.62
CA SER A 10 14.17 -6.11 4.06
C SER A 10 14.64 -4.73 4.54
N LEU A 11 15.72 -4.68 5.32
CA LEU A 11 16.25 -3.45 5.84
C LEU A 11 16.72 -2.53 4.71
N ALA A 12 17.46 -3.08 3.73
CA ALA A 12 17.90 -2.32 2.57
C ALA A 12 16.72 -1.73 1.77
N LEU A 13 15.63 -2.49 1.65
CA LEU A 13 14.42 -2.04 0.95
C LEU A 13 13.71 -0.90 1.67
N TYR A 14 13.60 -0.96 3.01
CA TYR A 14 12.75 -0.05 3.77
C TYR A 14 13.47 1.13 4.44
N SER A 15 14.80 1.05 4.61
CA SER A 15 15.57 2.06 5.36
C SER A 15 16.49 2.93 4.48
N ALA A 16 16.45 2.76 3.15
CA ALA A 16 17.40 3.37 2.22
C ALA A 16 18.88 3.05 2.54
N THR A 17 19.14 2.00 3.31
CA THR A 17 20.48 1.48 3.60
C THR A 17 20.95 0.60 2.45
N SER A 18 22.23 0.68 2.08
CA SER A 18 22.79 -0.20 1.05
C SER A 18 22.77 -1.66 1.53
N LEU A 19 22.57 -2.62 0.62
CA LEU A 19 22.61 -4.05 1.00
C LEU A 19 23.95 -4.47 1.65
N PRO A 20 25.13 -4.02 1.18
CA PRO A 20 26.40 -4.30 1.87
C PRO A 20 26.43 -3.80 3.31
N ASP A 21 25.86 -2.63 3.59
CA ASP A 21 25.85 -2.08 4.95
C ASP A 21 24.80 -2.78 5.82
N ALA A 22 23.63 -3.11 5.27
CA ALA A 22 22.60 -3.88 5.97
C ALA A 22 23.09 -5.29 6.36
N LEU A 23 23.95 -5.92 5.54
CA LEU A 23 24.56 -7.21 5.86
C LEU A 23 25.63 -7.14 6.96
N ARG A 24 26.18 -5.95 7.24
CA ARG A 24 27.14 -5.71 8.32
C ARG A 24 26.44 -5.42 9.66
N MET A 25 25.15 -5.08 9.64
CA MET A 25 24.38 -4.84 10.85
C MET A 25 24.11 -6.15 11.60
N THR A 26 24.04 -6.05 12.92
CA THR A 26 23.67 -7.18 13.76
C THR A 26 22.18 -7.49 13.59
N GLY A 27 21.79 -8.75 13.86
CA GLY A 27 20.38 -9.15 13.81
C GLY A 27 19.51 -8.30 14.73
N SER A 28 19.98 -8.00 15.94
CA SER A 28 19.28 -7.18 16.92
C SER A 28 19.06 -5.74 16.48
N GLU A 29 20.00 -5.12 15.76
CA GLU A 29 19.83 -3.76 15.25
C GLU A 29 18.78 -3.71 14.13
N ALA A 30 18.79 -4.71 13.27
CA ALA A 30 17.80 -4.82 12.20
C ALA A 30 16.40 -5.15 12.76
N GLU A 31 16.29 -6.00 13.78
CA GLU A 31 15.03 -6.27 14.49
C GLU A 31 14.50 -5.00 15.17
N ALA A 32 15.36 -4.26 15.87
CA ALA A 32 14.98 -3.00 16.53
C ALA A 32 14.43 -1.96 15.55
N PHE A 33 14.91 -1.93 14.30
CA PHE A 33 14.33 -1.08 13.27
C PHE A 33 12.88 -1.47 12.96
N PHE A 34 12.61 -2.76 12.74
CA PHE A 34 11.29 -3.26 12.36
C PHE A 34 10.27 -3.25 13.50
N GLU A 35 10.73 -3.37 14.74
CA GLU A 35 9.90 -3.20 15.94
C GLU A 35 9.73 -1.72 16.33
N GLY A 36 10.52 -0.83 15.72
CA GLY A 36 10.52 0.59 15.99
C GLY A 36 9.22 1.29 15.60
N LYS A 37 8.81 2.26 16.43
CA LYS A 37 7.61 3.09 16.19
C LYS A 37 7.61 3.75 14.81
N ALA A 38 8.77 4.22 14.33
CA ALA A 38 8.89 4.87 13.04
C ALA A 38 8.50 3.94 11.88
N TYR A 39 8.96 2.69 11.89
CA TYR A 39 8.60 1.70 10.89
C TYR A 39 7.12 1.32 11.00
N ALA A 40 6.61 1.13 12.22
CA ALA A 40 5.20 0.83 12.47
C ALA A 40 4.26 1.93 11.93
N ASP A 41 4.59 3.20 12.19
CA ASP A 41 3.82 4.35 11.69
C ASP A 41 3.89 4.45 10.16
N TRP A 42 5.08 4.25 9.57
CA TRP A 42 5.25 4.22 8.12
C TRP A 42 4.40 3.11 7.48
N ARG A 43 4.45 1.89 8.02
CA ARG A 43 3.67 0.74 7.54
C ARG A 43 2.18 1.04 7.61
N LYS A 44 1.70 1.59 8.73
CA LYS A 44 0.30 2.00 8.90
C LYS A 44 -0.11 3.05 7.86
N GLY A 45 0.76 4.01 7.56
CA GLY A 45 0.54 4.99 6.49
C GLY A 45 0.37 4.34 5.12
N LYS A 46 1.19 3.33 4.80
CA LYS A 46 1.07 2.57 3.54
C LYS A 46 -0.22 1.76 3.45
N GLU A 47 -0.66 1.14 4.54
CA GLU A 47 -1.96 0.46 4.59
C GLU A 47 -3.14 1.43 4.41
N GLN A 48 -3.03 2.65 4.95
CA GLN A 48 -4.04 3.70 4.74
C GLN A 48 -4.07 4.21 3.30
N GLU A 49 -2.91 4.34 2.65
CA GLU A 49 -2.80 4.73 1.23
C GLU A 49 -3.56 3.72 0.34
N LEU A 50 -3.38 2.42 0.57
CA LEU A 50 -4.09 1.38 -0.17
C LEU A 50 -5.60 1.42 0.07
N LYS A 51 -6.03 1.64 1.31
CA LYS A 51 -7.47 1.80 1.64
C LYS A 51 -8.07 3.02 0.94
N LEU A 52 -7.32 4.11 0.86
CA LEU A 52 -7.75 5.31 0.13
C LEU A 52 -7.92 5.02 -1.36
N GLN A 53 -6.95 4.35 -1.98
CA GLN A 53 -7.02 3.97 -3.41
C GLN A 53 -8.24 3.06 -3.69
N ALA A 54 -8.52 2.10 -2.81
CA ALA A 54 -9.71 1.26 -2.92
C ALA A 54 -11.01 2.09 -2.82
N ALA A 55 -11.11 2.97 -1.83
CA ALA A 55 -12.27 3.83 -1.65
C ALA A 55 -12.52 4.78 -2.84
N VAL A 56 -11.45 5.31 -3.45
CA VAL A 56 -11.54 6.11 -4.68
C VAL A 56 -12.09 5.26 -5.83
N SER A 57 -11.58 4.04 -6.01
CA SER A 57 -12.03 3.12 -7.05
C SER A 57 -13.51 2.78 -6.89
N ASP A 58 -13.96 2.48 -5.67
CA ASP A 58 -15.37 2.20 -5.37
C ASP A 58 -16.28 3.39 -5.68
N ARG A 59 -15.82 4.60 -5.34
CA ARG A 59 -16.57 5.82 -5.64
C ARG A 59 -16.68 6.06 -7.15
N LEU A 60 -15.60 5.86 -7.91
CA LEU A 60 -15.62 5.97 -9.37
C LEU A 60 -16.56 4.93 -10.00
N ASN A 61 -16.55 3.70 -9.51
CA ASN A 61 -17.50 2.66 -9.92
C ASN A 61 -18.95 3.06 -9.62
N GLY A 62 -19.20 3.77 -8.51
CA GLY A 62 -20.49 4.36 -8.20
C GLY A 62 -20.94 5.39 -9.26
N VAL A 63 -20.04 6.31 -9.63
CA VAL A 63 -20.32 7.33 -10.66
C VAL A 63 -20.63 6.70 -12.02
N ILE A 64 -19.81 5.73 -12.45
CA ILE A 64 -20.01 5.02 -13.73
C ILE A 64 -21.39 4.36 -13.78
N ARG A 65 -21.79 3.68 -12.69
CA ARG A 65 -23.11 3.05 -12.58
C ARG A 65 -24.25 4.07 -12.62
N ALA A 66 -24.10 5.21 -11.95
CA ALA A 66 -25.09 6.28 -11.98
C ALA A 66 -25.25 6.87 -13.39
N CYS A 67 -24.15 7.13 -14.09
CA CYS A 67 -24.18 7.56 -15.49
C CYS A 67 -24.89 6.54 -16.38
N GLY A 68 -24.59 5.24 -16.21
CA GLY A 68 -25.26 4.17 -16.94
C GLY A 68 -26.76 4.11 -16.67
N ALA A 69 -27.21 4.36 -15.44
CA ALA A 69 -28.63 4.44 -15.10
C ALA A 69 -29.30 5.64 -15.78
N ILE A 70 -28.68 6.82 -15.75
CA ILE A 70 -29.19 8.03 -16.42
C ILE A 70 -29.40 7.78 -17.91
N VAL A 71 -28.40 7.22 -18.61
CA VAL A 71 -28.50 6.92 -20.04
C VAL A 71 -29.68 5.98 -20.33
N LYS A 72 -29.85 4.92 -19.52
CA LYS A 72 -30.97 3.99 -19.67
C LYS A 72 -32.32 4.68 -19.46
N THR A 73 -32.43 5.55 -18.46
CA THR A 73 -33.66 6.30 -18.17
C THR A 73 -33.99 7.25 -19.32
N VAL A 74 -33.03 8.04 -19.80
CA VAL A 74 -33.23 8.95 -20.94
C VAL A 74 -33.66 8.19 -22.19
N ALA A 75 -32.99 7.07 -22.51
CA ALA A 75 -33.35 6.23 -23.65
C ALA A 75 -34.73 5.56 -23.53
N SER A 76 -35.24 5.39 -22.30
CA SER A 76 -36.60 4.89 -22.08
C SER A 76 -37.65 5.98 -22.27
N LEU A 77 -37.34 7.22 -21.89
CA LEU A 77 -38.21 8.38 -22.07
C LEU A 77 -38.33 8.77 -23.54
N GLY A 78 -37.23 8.77 -24.30
CA GLY A 78 -37.26 9.10 -25.74
C GLY A 78 -37.90 8.03 -26.64
N ARG A 79 -38.28 6.87 -26.08
CA ARG A 79 -39.03 5.80 -26.79
C ARG A 79 -40.55 5.87 -26.57
N ARG A 80 -41.02 6.77 -25.70
CA ARG A 80 -42.44 7.11 -25.53
C ARG A 80 -42.77 8.34 -26.36
#